data_AF-A0A3M1UP90-F1
#
_entry.id   AF-A0A3M1UP90-F1
#
_cell.length_a   1.000
_cell.length_b   1.000
_cell.length_c   1.000
_cell.angle_alpha   90.00
_cell.angle_beta   90.00
_cell.angle_gamma   90.00
#
_symmetry.space_group_name_H-M   'P 1'
#
loop_
_entity.id
_entity.type
_entity.pdbx_description
1 polymer ?
#
loop_
_entity_poly.entity_id
_entity_poly.type
_entity_poly.pdbx_seq_one_letter_code
_entity_poly.pdbx_strand_id
1 'polypeptide(L)'
;MERIKVALEKARQNRERQGGTQADKPQPRGGQATPPPAEIQYTRTRVVEVPPELLRKHRLVAAHPESPYADAFKILRTQVLQRMKEHGWKTLAVTSPNAGEGKTLTALNLAASLAMEISHTVLLVDADLRHPGVAGLLGLD
;
A
#
# COMPACT_ATOMS: atom_id res chain seq x y z
N MET A 1 -30.52 -15.81 33.26
CA MET A 1 -29.19 -15.31 33.67
C MET A 1 -28.16 -16.43 33.91
N GLU A 2 -28.54 -17.66 34.28
CA GLU A 2 -27.58 -18.75 34.53
C GLU A 2 -26.99 -19.44 33.27
N ARG A 3 -27.76 -19.56 32.17
CA ARG A 3 -27.30 -20.27 30.97
C ARG A 3 -26.07 -19.64 30.30
N ILE A 4 -25.91 -18.32 30.44
CA ILE A 4 -24.77 -17.59 29.88
C ILE A 4 -23.50 -17.84 30.70
N LYS A 5 -23.61 -17.94 32.04
CA LYS A 5 -22.49 -18.28 32.92
C LYS A 5 -22.00 -19.71 32.68
N VAL A 6 -22.93 -20.66 32.54
CA VAL A 6 -22.61 -22.07 32.25
C VAL A 6 -21.95 -22.22 30.87
N ALA A 7 -22.36 -21.43 29.87
CA ALA A 7 -21.71 -21.41 28.56
C ALA A 7 -20.27 -20.86 28.62
N LEU A 8 -20.03 -19.81 29.42
CA LEU A 8 -18.71 -19.21 29.61
C LEU A 8 -17.73 -20.13 30.36
N GLU A 9 -18.20 -20.85 31.39
CA GLU A 9 -17.36 -21.81 32.11
C GLU A 9 -17.02 -23.04 31.26
N LYS A 10 -17.98 -23.55 30.47
CA LYS A 10 -17.75 -24.67 29.56
C LYS A 10 -16.77 -24.30 28.43
N ALA A 11 -16.79 -23.04 27.99
CA ALA A 11 -15.80 -22.51 27.05
C ALA A 11 -14.39 -22.37 27.67
N ARG A 12 -14.31 -22.00 28.97
CA ARG A 12 -13.03 -21.94 29.70
C ARG A 12 -12.41 -23.32 29.90
N GLN A 13 -13.19 -24.31 30.31
CA GLN A 13 -12.69 -25.67 30.54
C GLN A 13 -12.21 -26.34 29.25
N ASN A 14 -12.84 -26.07 28.09
CA ASN A 14 -12.35 -26.58 26.80
C ASN A 14 -11.03 -25.92 26.37
N ARG A 15 -10.76 -24.67 26.77
CA ARG A 15 -9.51 -23.98 26.49
C ARG A 15 -8.35 -24.48 27.37
N GLU A 16 -8.65 -24.95 28.58
CA GLU A 16 -7.66 -25.52 29.51
C GLU A 16 -7.35 -27.00 29.22
N ARG A 17 -8.33 -27.78 28.72
CA ARG A 17 -8.11 -29.18 28.30
C ARG A 17 -7.32 -29.33 27.00
N GLN A 18 -7.26 -28.29 26.17
CA GLN A 18 -6.42 -28.25 24.95
C GLN A 18 -5.05 -27.61 25.21
N GLY A 19 -4.47 -27.87 26.39
CA GLY A 19 -3.04 -27.64 26.61
C GLY A 19 -2.23 -28.62 25.75
N GLY A 20 -1.64 -28.13 24.66
CA GLY A 20 -0.59 -28.87 23.97
C GLY A 20 -0.63 -28.94 22.44
N THR A 21 -0.97 -27.86 21.74
CA THR A 21 -0.34 -27.62 20.41
C THR A 21 0.24 -26.22 20.46
N GLN A 22 1.55 -26.17 20.61
CA GLN A 22 2.34 -24.95 20.50
C GLN A 22 2.23 -24.50 19.04
N ALA A 23 1.18 -23.74 18.72
CA ALA A 23 1.10 -23.02 17.47
C ALA A 23 2.29 -22.07 17.47
N ASP A 24 3.24 -22.36 16.59
CA ASP A 24 4.44 -21.57 16.33
C ASP A 24 4.01 -20.12 16.14
N LYS A 25 4.11 -19.31 17.20
CA LYS A 25 4.01 -17.87 17.06
C LYS A 25 5.11 -17.53 16.06
N PRO A 26 4.83 -16.86 14.93
CA PRO A 26 5.90 -16.34 14.10
C PRO A 26 6.75 -15.48 15.03
N GLN A 27 7.93 -16.00 15.41
CA GLN A 27 8.91 -15.21 16.10
C GLN A 27 9.10 -13.98 15.22
N PRO A 28 8.99 -12.76 15.77
CA PRO A 28 9.37 -11.58 15.01
C PRO A 28 10.83 -11.82 14.63
N ARG A 29 11.06 -12.21 13.36
CA ARG A 29 12.40 -12.30 12.79
C ARG A 29 13.03 -10.97 13.15
N GLY A 30 14.14 -11.00 13.88
CA GLY A 30 14.83 -9.84 14.42
C GLY A 30 15.15 -8.84 13.32
N GLY A 31 14.16 -8.03 12.96
CA GLY A 31 14.35 -6.80 12.23
C GLY A 31 14.85 -5.86 13.29
N GLN A 32 16.16 -5.60 13.26
CA GLN A 32 16.72 -4.40 13.86
C GLN A 32 15.73 -3.27 13.58
N ALA A 33 15.24 -2.59 14.64
CA ALA A 33 14.40 -1.43 14.48
C ALA A 33 15.12 -0.53 13.49
N THR A 34 14.58 -0.42 12.27
CA THR A 34 15.20 0.38 11.23
C THR A 34 15.34 1.76 11.85
N PRO A 35 16.56 2.31 11.99
CA PRO A 35 16.71 3.64 12.53
C PRO A 35 15.76 4.56 11.76
N PRO A 36 15.15 5.56 12.41
CA PRO A 36 14.36 6.55 11.69
C PRO A 36 15.20 6.96 10.47
N PRO A 37 14.66 6.89 9.24
CA PRO A 37 15.44 7.16 8.05
C PRO A 37 16.18 8.46 8.31
N ALA A 38 17.51 8.41 8.21
CA ALA A 38 18.35 9.59 8.34
C ALA A 38 17.66 10.70 7.56
N GLU A 39 17.46 11.85 8.21
CA GLU A 39 16.66 12.97 7.70
C GLU A 39 16.93 13.13 6.20
N ILE A 40 15.93 12.79 5.37
CA ILE A 40 16.14 12.64 3.93
C ILE A 40 16.47 14.04 3.39
N GLN A 41 17.76 14.32 3.21
CA GLN A 41 18.22 15.55 2.60
C GLN A 41 18.08 15.41 1.08
N TYR A 42 16.95 15.89 0.57
CA TYR A 42 16.72 16.03 -0.86
C TYR A 42 17.75 17.02 -1.43
N THR A 43 18.83 16.52 -2.01
CA THR A 43 19.97 17.34 -2.47
C THR A 43 19.66 18.11 -3.75
N ARG A 44 18.88 17.51 -4.66
CA ARG A 44 18.32 18.15 -5.87
C ARG A 44 17.07 17.41 -6.32
N THR A 45 15.90 17.98 -6.06
CA THR A 45 14.63 17.49 -6.61
C THR A 45 14.15 18.48 -7.66
N ARG A 46 14.04 18.03 -8.92
CA ARG A 46 13.33 18.80 -9.95
C ARG A 46 11.84 18.69 -9.66
N VAL A 47 11.21 19.81 -9.33
CA VAL A 47 9.74 19.88 -9.26
C VAL A 47 9.25 20.16 -10.66
N VAL A 48 8.34 19.31 -11.15
CA VAL A 48 7.71 19.46 -12.46
C VAL A 48 6.22 19.51 -12.24
N GLU A 49 5.60 20.57 -12.74
CA GLU A 49 4.15 20.65 -12.80
C GLU A 49 3.68 19.89 -14.04
N VAL A 50 2.85 18.87 -13.83
CA VAL A 50 2.30 18.06 -14.93
C VAL A 50 0.96 18.67 -15.35
N PRO A 51 0.77 19.01 -16.64
CA PRO A 51 -0.48 19.60 -17.10
C PRO A 51 -1.70 18.71 -16.77
N PRO A 52 -2.77 19.25 -16.17
CA PRO A 52 -3.97 18.48 -15.82
C PRO A 52 -4.58 17.73 -17.01
N GLU A 53 -4.51 18.29 -18.21
CA GLU A 53 -5.02 17.69 -19.44
C GLU A 53 -4.24 16.41 -19.81
N LEU A 54 -2.94 16.40 -19.55
CA LEU A 54 -2.09 15.23 -19.77
C LEU A 54 -2.45 14.12 -18.78
N LEU A 55 -2.63 14.47 -17.50
CA LEU A 55 -3.07 13.54 -16.47
C LEU A 55 -4.41 12.89 -16.83
N ARG A 56 -5.38 13.68 -17.31
CA ARG A 56 -6.67 13.17 -17.82
C ARG A 56 -6.49 12.25 -19.01
N LYS A 57 -5.72 12.67 -20.02
CA LYS A 57 -5.46 11.89 -21.24
C LYS A 57 -4.84 10.52 -20.91
N HIS A 58 -3.94 10.48 -19.93
CA HIS A 58 -3.25 9.26 -19.49
C HIS A 58 -4.00 8.51 -18.38
N ARG A 59 -5.23 8.90 -18.04
CA ARG A 59 -6.09 8.24 -17.04
C ARG A 59 -5.46 8.21 -15.64
N LEU A 60 -4.74 9.27 -15.27
CA LEU A 60 -4.23 9.50 -13.92
C LEU A 60 -5.34 10.11 -13.04
N VAL A 61 -6.34 9.29 -12.75
CA VAL A 61 -7.60 9.64 -12.09
C VAL A 61 -7.46 10.03 -10.62
N ALA A 62 -6.39 9.61 -9.93
CA ALA A 62 -6.13 10.07 -8.56
C ALA A 62 -5.87 11.59 -8.48
N ALA A 63 -5.46 12.23 -9.58
CA ALA A 63 -5.37 13.69 -9.69
C ALA A 63 -6.73 14.38 -9.99
N HIS A 64 -7.79 13.60 -10.22
CA HIS A 64 -9.12 14.10 -10.61
C HIS A 64 -10.23 13.41 -9.80
N PRO A 65 -10.57 13.94 -8.61
CA PRO A 65 -11.52 13.33 -7.69
C PRO A 65 -12.91 13.04 -8.27
N GLU A 66 -13.29 13.75 -9.34
CA GLU A 66 -14.58 13.60 -10.03
C GLU A 66 -14.62 12.42 -11.01
N SER A 67 -13.49 11.76 -11.27
CA SER A 67 -13.48 10.59 -12.15
C SER A 67 -14.26 9.43 -11.50
N PRO A 68 -15.12 8.72 -12.26
CA PRO A 68 -15.80 7.53 -11.74
C PRO A 68 -14.82 6.41 -11.33
N TYR A 69 -13.58 6.47 -11.82
CA TYR A 69 -12.53 5.51 -11.47
C TYR A 69 -11.72 5.92 -10.23
N ALA A 70 -11.87 7.15 -9.74
CA ALA A 70 -11.16 7.62 -8.56
C ALA A 70 -11.54 6.81 -7.31
N ASP A 71 -12.81 6.42 -7.18
CA ASP A 71 -13.30 5.64 -6.05
C ASP A 71 -12.69 4.24 -5.98
N ALA A 72 -12.41 3.61 -7.13
CA ALA A 72 -11.71 2.33 -7.17
C ALA A 72 -10.30 2.44 -6.57
N PHE A 73 -9.57 3.53 -6.86
CA PHE A 73 -8.25 3.77 -6.27
C PHE A 73 -8.32 4.18 -4.79
N LYS A 74 -9.38 4.86 -4.33
CA LYS A 74 -9.61 5.11 -2.90
C LYS A 74 -9.83 3.80 -2.13
N ILE A 75 -10.61 2.87 -2.69
CA ILE A 75 -10.82 1.55 -2.11
C ILE A 75 -9.50 0.77 -2.06
N LEU A 76 -8.76 0.75 -3.18
CA LEU A 76 -7.46 0.07 -3.25
C LEU A 76 -6.47 0.65 -2.23
N ARG A 77 -6.38 1.97 -2.12
CA ARG A 77 -5.54 2.66 -1.14
C ARG A 77 -5.85 2.20 0.29
N THR A 78 -7.12 2.21 0.68
CA THR A 78 -7.53 1.79 2.03
C THR A 78 -7.11 0.35 2.32
N GLN A 79 -7.33 -0.57 1.36
CA GLN A 79 -6.95 -1.97 1.51
C GLN A 79 -5.42 -2.15 1.59
N VAL A 80 -4.67 -1.41 0.78
CA VAL A 80 -3.20 -1.45 0.78
C VAL A 80 -2.65 -0.92 2.10
N LEU A 81 -3.10 0.26 2.54
CA LEU A 81 -2.64 0.87 3.81
C LEU A 81 -2.96 -0.01 5.01
N GLN A 82 -4.15 -0.62 5.04
CA GLN A 82 -4.52 -1.55 6.10
C GLN A 82 -3.56 -2.74 6.17
N ARG A 83 -3.32 -3.43 5.05
CA ARG A 83 -2.40 -4.58 5.00
C ARG A 83 -0.97 -4.18 5.33
N MET A 84 -0.50 -3.04 4.80
CA MET A 84 0.84 -2.54 5.10
C MET A 84 1.00 -2.25 6.60
N LYS A 85 -0.01 -1.64 7.23
CA LYS A 85 -0.01 -1.39 8.68
C LYS A 85 -0.02 -2.67 9.50
N GLU A 86 -0.86 -3.64 9.13
CA GLU A 86 -0.95 -4.95 9.78
C GLU A 86 0.38 -5.71 9.78
N HIS A 87 1.15 -5.60 8.68
CA HIS A 87 2.44 -6.27 8.53
C HIS A 87 3.66 -5.39 8.81
N GLY A 88 3.48 -4.11 9.14
CA GLY A 88 4.58 -3.16 9.32
C GLY A 88 5.39 -2.88 8.04
N TRP A 89 4.79 -3.04 6.85
CA TRP A 89 5.44 -2.80 5.57
C TRP A 89 5.54 -1.31 5.25
N LYS A 90 6.64 -0.92 4.61
CA LYS A 90 6.88 0.43 4.09
C LYS A 90 7.06 0.47 2.56
N THR A 91 7.06 -0.69 1.93
CA THR A 91 7.35 -0.85 0.50
C THR A 91 6.40 -1.89 -0.09
N LEU A 92 5.94 -1.63 -1.31
CA LEU A 92 5.08 -2.51 -2.08
C LEU A 92 5.59 -2.52 -3.52
N ALA A 93 5.64 -3.69 -4.14
CA ALA A 93 5.89 -3.83 -5.57
C ALA A 93 4.57 -4.01 -6.32
N VAL A 94 4.42 -3.34 -7.46
CA VAL A 94 3.31 -3.54 -8.40
C VAL A 94 3.84 -4.26 -9.63
N THR A 95 3.26 -5.41 -9.95
CA THR A 95 3.65 -6.25 -11.09
C THR A 95 2.41 -6.74 -11.82
N SER A 96 2.58 -7.23 -13.05
CA SER A 96 1.52 -7.86 -13.85
C SER A 96 2.05 -9.11 -14.56
N PRO A 97 1.20 -10.11 -14.83
CA PRO A 97 1.55 -11.28 -15.62
C PRO A 97 2.21 -10.97 -16.97
N ASN A 98 1.71 -9.96 -17.69
CA ASN A 98 2.18 -9.59 -19.02
C ASN A 98 2.42 -8.08 -19.19
N ALA A 99 3.11 -7.72 -20.27
CA ALA A 99 3.20 -6.34 -20.73
C ALA A 99 1.82 -5.82 -21.20
N GLY A 100 1.56 -4.53 -21.00
CA GLY A 100 0.31 -3.89 -21.44
C GLY A 100 -0.90 -4.07 -20.50
N GLU A 101 -0.77 -4.83 -19.40
CA GLU A 101 -1.87 -5.07 -18.44
C GLU A 101 -2.12 -3.90 -17.48
N GLY A 102 -1.47 -2.76 -17.69
CA GLY A 102 -1.71 -1.56 -16.90
C GLY A 102 -0.94 -1.47 -15.58
N LYS A 103 0.10 -2.29 -15.34
CA LYS A 103 0.93 -2.21 -14.12
C LYS A 103 1.41 -0.79 -13.80
N THR A 104 1.91 -0.07 -14.80
CA THR A 104 2.43 1.30 -14.65
C THR A 104 1.31 2.29 -14.32
N LEU A 105 0.16 2.16 -14.99
CA LEU A 105 -1.02 2.99 -14.75
C LEU A 105 -1.58 2.80 -13.34
N THR A 106 -1.66 1.53 -12.90
CA THR A 106 -2.10 1.16 -11.55
C THR A 106 -1.12 1.67 -10.50
N ALA A 107 0.19 1.52 -10.72
CA ALA A 107 1.21 2.00 -9.80
C ALA A 107 1.16 3.53 -9.61
N LEU A 108 1.03 4.30 -10.72
CA LEU A 108 0.93 5.75 -10.67
C LEU A 108 -0.32 6.23 -9.92
N ASN A 109 -1.49 5.70 -10.26
CA ASN A 109 -2.74 6.08 -9.60
C ASN A 109 -2.78 5.66 -8.14
N LEU A 110 -2.25 4.48 -7.80
CA LEU A 110 -2.12 4.06 -6.40
C LEU A 110 -1.16 4.98 -5.63
N ALA A 111 0.01 5.30 -6.20
CA ALA A 111 0.97 6.20 -5.56
C ALA A 111 0.38 7.60 -5.33
N ALA A 112 -0.28 8.17 -6.34
CA ALA A 112 -0.97 9.45 -6.21
C ALA A 112 -2.09 9.38 -5.16
N SER A 113 -2.88 8.31 -5.14
CA SER A 113 -3.94 8.13 -4.14
C SER A 113 -3.39 8.03 -2.71
N LEU A 114 -2.29 7.28 -2.52
CA LEU A 114 -1.57 7.20 -1.25
C LEU A 114 -1.02 8.56 -0.82
N ALA A 115 -0.51 9.36 -1.75
CA ALA A 115 0.06 10.68 -1.48
C ALA A 115 -0.99 11.71 -1.04
N MET A 116 -2.29 11.45 -1.27
CA MET A 116 -3.36 12.28 -0.73
C MET A 116 -3.56 12.12 0.78
N GLU A 117 -3.02 11.06 1.40
CA GLU A 117 -3.07 10.88 2.85
C GLU A 117 -2.02 11.76 3.53
N ILE A 118 -2.47 12.64 4.43
CA ILE A 118 -1.64 13.66 5.09
C ILE A 118 -0.44 13.07 5.84
N SER A 119 -0.58 11.85 6.36
CA SER A 119 0.42 11.19 7.20
C SER A 119 1.47 10.37 6.41
N HIS A 120 1.41 10.37 5.07
CA HIS A 120 2.27 9.53 4.25
C HIS A 120 3.08 10.35 3.25
N THR A 121 4.39 10.08 3.21
CA THR A 121 5.25 10.46 2.09
C THR A 121 5.39 9.27 1.16
N VAL A 122 5.12 9.46 -0.13
CA VAL A 122 5.11 8.39 -1.13
C VAL A 122 6.23 8.60 -2.14
N LEU A 123 6.99 7.53 -2.40
CA LEU A 123 7.99 7.46 -3.46
C LEU A 123 7.57 6.36 -4.45
N LEU A 124 7.38 6.75 -5.71
CA LEU A 124 7.21 5.80 -6.81
C LEU A 124 8.56 5.64 -7.53
N VAL A 125 8.99 4.40 -7.71
CA VAL A 125 10.21 4.05 -8.45
C VAL A 125 9.81 3.22 -9.66
N ASP A 126 10.21 3.64 -10.86
CA ASP A 126 10.10 2.80 -12.05
C ASP A 126 11.25 1.80 -12.05
N ALA A 127 10.94 0.55 -11.73
CA ALA A 127 11.91 -0.54 -11.70
C ALA A 127 11.91 -1.37 -12.99
N ASP A 128 11.11 -1.02 -14.01
CA ASP A 128 11.15 -1.67 -15.33
C ASP A 128 12.24 -1.04 -16.19
N LEU A 129 13.48 -1.51 -16.00
CA LEU A 129 14.65 -0.96 -16.71
C LEU A 129 14.67 -1.28 -18.21
N ARG A 130 13.82 -2.20 -18.70
CA ARG A 130 13.76 -2.57 -20.11
C ARG A 130 12.76 -1.70 -20.86
N HIS A 131 11.60 -1.46 -20.25
CA HIS A 131 10.53 -0.67 -20.83
C HIS A 131 9.95 0.30 -19.78
N PRO A 132 10.72 1.32 -19.36
CA PRO A 132 10.25 2.30 -18.39
C PRO A 132 9.05 3.05 -18.95
N GLY A 133 8.01 3.23 -18.13
CA GLY A 133 6.73 3.79 -18.56
C GLY A 133 6.26 4.98 -17.73
N VAL A 134 6.88 5.24 -16.58
CA VAL A 134 6.44 6.32 -15.69
C VAL A 134 6.69 7.70 -16.30
N ALA A 135 7.89 7.93 -16.85
CA ALA A 135 8.26 9.23 -17.42
C ALA A 135 7.32 9.66 -18.55
N GLY A 136 7.06 8.78 -19.52
CA GLY A 136 6.14 9.07 -20.61
C GLY A 136 4.69 9.33 -20.18
N LEU A 137 4.18 8.63 -19.16
CA LEU A 137 2.84 8.92 -18.62
C LEU A 137 2.77 10.26 -17.87
N LEU A 138 3.88 10.74 -17.33
CA LEU A 138 3.98 12.06 -16.68
C LEU A 138 4.46 13.19 -17.62
N GLY A 139 4.80 12.88 -18.87
CA GLY A 139 5.34 13.86 -19.82
C GLY A 139 6.72 14.39 -19.43
N LEU A 140 7.57 13.51 -18.88
CA LEU A 140 8.90 13.86 -18.37
C LEU A 140 10.06 13.43 -19.28
N ASP A 141 9.75 12.95 -20.48
CA ASP A 141 10.73 12.53 -21.49
C ASP A 141 11.48 13.74 -22.12
#